data_AF-A0A376W6F3-F1
#
_entry.id   AF-A0A376W6F3-F1
#
_cell.length_a   1.000
_cell.length_b   1.000
_cell.length_c   1.000
_cell.angle_alpha   90.00
_cell.angle_beta   90.00
_cell.angle_gamma   90.00
#
_symmetry.space_group_name_H-M   'P 1'
#
loop_
_entity.id
_entity.type
_entity.pdbx_description
1 polymer ?
#
loop_
_entity_poly.entity_id
_entity_poly.type
_entity_poly.pdbx_seq_one_letter_code
_entity_poly.pdbx_strand_id
1 'polypeptide(L)'
;MAVSGWLVQGVQGSAHAINKAGSLRMQSYRLLAAVPLSEKDKPLIKEMEQTAFSAELTRAAERDGQLAQLQGLQDYWRNELIPALIRAQNAKRCQRMSASCCRA
;
A
#
# COMPACT_ATOMS: atom_id res chain seq x y z
N MET A 1 3.72 -12.80 -4.16
CA MET A 1 4.73 -11.91 -4.77
C MET A 1 4.10 -11.18 -5.96
N ALA A 2 3.07 -10.33 -5.80
CA ALA A 2 2.39 -9.79 -6.99
C ALA A 2 1.86 -8.34 -6.96
N VAL A 3 1.61 -7.66 -5.83
CA VAL A 3 1.19 -6.23 -5.93
C VAL A 3 2.32 -5.28 -6.27
N SER A 4 3.54 -5.67 -5.92
CA SER A 4 4.73 -4.97 -6.40
C SER A 4 5.02 -5.22 -7.87
N GLY A 5 4.46 -6.29 -8.47
CA GLY A 5 4.68 -6.61 -9.88
C GLY A 5 3.86 -5.71 -10.80
N TRP A 6 2.60 -5.44 -10.42
CA TRP A 6 1.67 -4.68 -11.26
C TRP A 6 2.03 -3.19 -11.39
N LEU A 7 2.41 -2.52 -10.29
CA LEU A 7 2.86 -1.12 -10.34
C LEU A 7 4.26 -0.94 -10.98
N VAL A 8 5.14 -1.95 -10.89
CA VAL A 8 6.49 -1.89 -11.48
C VAL A 8 6.49 -2.18 -12.97
N GLN A 9 5.57 -3.01 -13.48
CA GLN A 9 5.45 -3.29 -14.92
C GLN A 9 4.44 -2.40 -15.65
N GLY A 10 3.45 -1.83 -14.95
CA GLY A 10 2.39 -1.01 -15.53
C GLY A 10 2.76 0.45 -15.80
N VAL A 11 3.61 1.03 -14.94
CA VAL A 11 3.98 2.45 -15.01
C VAL A 11 5.23 2.65 -15.87
N GLN A 12 5.08 2.46 -17.17
CA GLN A 12 6.16 2.71 -18.13
C GLN A 12 6.32 4.23 -18.36
N GLY A 13 7.25 4.86 -17.62
CA GLY A 13 7.70 6.22 -17.94
C GLY A 13 7.73 7.23 -16.79
N SER A 14 7.34 6.85 -15.56
CA SER A 14 7.49 7.72 -14.39
C SER A 14 8.35 7.05 -13.32
N ALA A 15 9.66 7.30 -13.35
CA ALA A 15 10.60 6.84 -12.32
C ALA A 15 10.13 7.22 -10.90
N HIS A 16 9.43 8.34 -10.76
CA HIS A 16 8.89 8.78 -9.48
C HIS A 16 7.68 7.95 -9.02
N ALA A 17 6.77 7.55 -9.92
CA ALA A 17 5.66 6.68 -9.56
C ALA A 17 6.13 5.25 -9.21
N ILE A 18 7.16 4.73 -9.89
CA ILE A 18 7.83 3.48 -9.52
C ILE A 18 8.42 3.60 -8.09
N ASN A 19 9.06 4.73 -7.77
CA ASN A 19 9.58 4.98 -6.42
C ASN A 19 8.47 5.03 -5.37
N LYS A 20 7.31 5.62 -5.69
CA LYS A 20 6.14 5.65 -4.78
C LYS A 20 5.58 4.25 -4.55
N ALA A 21 5.43 3.44 -5.60
CA ALA A 21 5.04 2.04 -5.48
C ALA A 21 6.05 1.22 -4.65
N GLY A 22 7.34 1.45 -4.86
CA GLY A 22 8.42 0.85 -4.05
C GLY A 22 8.32 1.23 -2.58
N SER A 23 8.07 2.52 -2.29
CA SER A 23 7.88 2.99 -0.90
C SER A 23 6.66 2.37 -0.24
N LEU A 24 5.54 2.17 -0.95
CA LEU A 24 4.35 1.50 -0.41
C LEU A 24 4.65 0.06 0.02
N ARG A 25 5.43 -0.68 -0.77
CA ARG A 25 5.87 -2.03 -0.42
C ARG A 25 6.69 -2.03 0.87
N MET A 26 7.67 -1.13 0.97
CA MET A 26 8.52 -1.02 2.15
C MET A 26 7.74 -0.56 3.39
N GLN A 27 6.85 0.41 3.25
CA GLN A 27 5.98 0.89 4.33
C GLN A 27 5.02 -0.20 4.81
N SER A 28 4.50 -1.03 3.90
CA SER A 28 3.68 -2.19 4.25
C SER A 28 4.42 -3.17 5.17
N TYR A 29 5.69 -3.47 4.86
CA TYR A 29 6.52 -4.33 5.72
C TYR A 29 6.83 -3.67 7.07
N ARG A 30 7.10 -2.36 7.10
CA ARG A 30 7.33 -1.61 8.34
C ARG A 30 6.09 -1.65 9.25
N LEU A 31 4.89 -1.43 8.70
CA LEU A 31 3.64 -1.52 9.46
C LEU A 31 3.39 -2.94 9.98
N LEU A 32 3.63 -3.95 9.16
CA LEU A 32 3.45 -5.35 9.57
C LEU A 32 4.43 -5.74 10.70
N ALA A 33 5.67 -5.26 10.65
CA ALA A 33 6.68 -5.49 11.68
C ALA A 33 6.39 -4.73 12.99
N ALA A 34 5.62 -3.65 12.93
CA ALA A 34 5.21 -2.86 14.08
C ALA A 34 3.98 -3.42 14.81
N VAL A 35 3.34 -4.48 14.30
CA VAL A 35 2.17 -5.10 14.95
C VAL A 35 2.60 -5.82 16.25
N PRO A 36 1.91 -5.59 17.40
CA PRO A 36 0.70 -4.80 17.57
C PRO A 36 0.97 -3.29 17.53
N LEU A 37 0.19 -2.57 16.71
CA LEU A 37 0.34 -1.13 16.53
C LEU A 37 -0.07 -0.38 17.80
N SER A 38 0.63 0.72 18.05
CA SER A 38 0.37 1.64 19.16
C SER A 38 0.30 3.08 18.66
N GLU A 39 -0.01 4.01 19.56
CA GLU A 39 -0.11 5.44 19.25
C GLU A 39 1.14 6.01 18.56
N LYS A 40 2.33 5.47 18.89
CA LYS A 40 3.61 5.88 18.28
C LYS A 40 3.73 5.50 16.80
N ASP A 41 2.90 4.58 16.32
CA ASP A 41 2.92 4.06 14.96
C ASP A 41 1.92 4.79 14.04
N LYS A 42 1.09 5.69 14.59
CA LYS A 42 0.20 6.57 13.80
C LYS A 42 0.92 7.35 12.70
N PRO A 43 2.14 7.89 12.89
CA PRO A 43 2.88 8.54 11.82
C PRO A 43 3.17 7.60 10.63
N LEU A 44 3.45 6.32 10.87
CA LEU A 44 3.72 5.35 9.80
C LEU A 44 2.49 5.09 8.93
N ILE A 45 1.31 5.03 9.56
CA ILE A 45 0.03 4.89 8.83
C ILE A 45 -0.21 6.12 7.96
N LYS A 46 0.02 7.32 8.51
CA LYS A 46 -0.18 8.58 7.80
C LYS A 46 0.79 8.77 6.63
N GLU A 47 2.07 8.40 6.80
CA GLU A 47 3.05 8.40 5.71
C GLU A 47 2.63 7.47 4.57
N MET A 48 2.08 6.30 4.90
CA MET A 48 1.60 5.36 3.91
C MET A 48 0.35 5.87 3.19
N GLU A 49 -0.58 6.50 3.90
CA GLU A 49 -1.74 7.17 3.30
C GLU A 49 -1.30 8.25 2.30
N GLN A 50 -0.38 9.13 2.71
CA GLN A 50 0.13 10.20 1.84
C GLN A 50 0.79 9.65 0.57
N THR A 51 1.41 8.48 0.67
CA THR A 51 2.04 7.82 -0.48
C THR A 51 0.98 7.19 -1.40
N ALA A 52 0.02 6.45 -0.83
CA ALA A 52 -1.03 5.74 -1.56
C ALA A 52 -2.01 6.68 -2.28
N PHE A 53 -2.30 7.84 -1.67
CA PHE A 53 -3.19 8.87 -2.20
C PHE A 53 -2.43 10.06 -2.80
N SER A 54 -1.16 9.87 -3.16
CA SER A 54 -0.38 10.96 -3.76
C SER A 54 -0.91 11.31 -5.15
N ALA A 55 -1.06 12.61 -5.43
CA ALA A 55 -1.50 13.11 -6.73
C ALA A 55 -0.60 12.64 -7.89
N GLU A 56 0.66 12.33 -7.59
CA GLU A 56 1.60 11.79 -8.56
C GLU A 56 1.31 10.33 -8.93
N LEU A 57 0.96 9.49 -7.95
CA LEU A 57 0.56 8.12 -8.21
C LEU A 57 -0.77 8.10 -8.98
N THR A 58 -1.71 8.99 -8.64
CA THR A 58 -2.97 9.17 -9.39
C THR A 58 -2.71 9.57 -10.84
N ARG A 59 -1.88 10.60 -11.08
CA ARG A 59 -1.54 11.03 -12.45
C ARG A 59 -0.82 9.96 -13.26
N ALA A 60 0.05 9.17 -12.62
CA ALA A 60 0.69 8.04 -13.28
C ALA A 60 -0.34 6.97 -13.67
N ALA A 61 -1.20 6.58 -12.72
CA ALA A 61 -2.26 5.63 -12.98
C ALA A 61 -3.26 6.11 -14.05
N GLU A 62 -3.57 7.41 -14.11
CA GLU A 62 -4.39 7.99 -15.19
C GLU A 62 -3.72 7.85 -16.55
N ARG A 63 -2.43 8.24 -16.66
CA ARG A 63 -1.68 8.16 -17.92
C ARG A 63 -1.56 6.74 -18.43
N ASP A 64 -1.41 5.77 -17.53
CA ASP A 64 -1.18 4.37 -17.87
C ASP A 64 -2.50 3.57 -17.97
N GLY A 65 -3.66 4.22 -17.84
CA GLY A 65 -4.98 3.54 -17.90
C GLY A 65 -5.25 2.61 -16.72
N GLN A 66 -4.58 2.86 -15.60
CA GLN A 66 -4.49 2.04 -14.39
C GLN A 66 -5.25 2.63 -13.19
N LEU A 67 -6.06 3.69 -13.40
CA LEU A 67 -6.76 4.40 -12.33
C LEU A 67 -7.70 3.50 -11.53
N ALA A 68 -8.45 2.62 -12.20
CA ALA A 68 -9.42 1.73 -11.53
C ALA A 68 -8.75 0.76 -10.55
N GLN A 69 -7.58 0.25 -10.91
CA GLN A 69 -6.81 -0.65 -10.05
C GLN A 69 -6.12 0.11 -8.91
N LEU A 70 -5.64 1.35 -9.14
CA LEU A 70 -5.15 2.20 -8.06
C LEU A 70 -6.27 2.51 -7.05
N GLN A 71 -7.47 2.81 -7.52
CA GLN A 71 -8.64 3.02 -6.67
C GLN A 71 -8.98 1.77 -5.87
N GLY A 72 -8.99 0.59 -6.50
CA GLY A 72 -9.20 -0.68 -5.79
C GLY A 72 -8.17 -0.94 -4.68
N LEU A 73 -6.90 -0.61 -4.92
CA LEU A 73 -5.85 -0.70 -3.89
C LEU A 73 -6.04 0.32 -2.76
N GLN A 74 -6.43 1.55 -3.08
CA GLN A 74 -6.73 2.60 -2.11
C GLN A 74 -7.93 2.22 -1.23
N ASP A 75 -9.00 1.69 -1.83
CA ASP A 75 -10.20 1.23 -1.16
C ASP A 75 -9.91 0.06 -0.24
N TYR A 76 -9.19 -0.96 -0.72
CA TYR A 76 -8.78 -2.09 0.10
C TYR A 76 -7.90 -1.65 1.28
N TRP A 77 -6.94 -0.75 1.02
CA TRP A 77 -6.07 -0.23 2.07
C TRP A 77 -6.86 0.44 3.20
N ARG A 78 -7.81 1.31 2.83
CA ARG A 78 -8.59 2.13 3.78
C ARG A 78 -9.65 1.32 4.51
N ASN A 79 -10.36 0.45 3.80
CA ASN A 79 -11.55 -0.21 4.31
C ASN A 79 -11.25 -1.57 4.95
N GLU A 80 -10.16 -2.24 4.54
CA GLU A 80 -9.83 -3.58 5.03
C GLU A 80 -8.49 -3.63 5.76
N LEU A 81 -7.41 -3.17 5.12
CA LEU A 81 -6.05 -3.40 5.63
C LEU A 81 -5.76 -2.61 6.92
N ILE A 82 -6.00 -1.29 6.94
CA ILE A 82 -5.72 -0.45 8.10
C ILE A 82 -6.56 -0.85 9.32
N PRO A 83 -7.89 -1.01 9.21
CA PRO A 83 -8.70 -1.46 10.34
C PRO A 83 -8.23 -2.81 10.90
N ALA A 84 -7.81 -3.72 10.04
CA ALA A 84 -7.30 -5.00 10.48
C ALA A 84 -5.93 -4.93 11.16
N LEU A 85 -5.01 -4.09 10.66
CA LEU A 85 -3.71 -3.85 11.29
C LEU A 85 -3.86 -3.22 12.68
N ILE A 86 -4.78 -2.27 12.84
CA ILE A 86 -5.08 -1.63 14.13
C ILE A 86 -5.64 -2.64 15.13
N ARG A 87 -6.50 -3.57 14.68
CA ARG A 87 -7.11 -4.59 15.54
C ARG A 87 -6.20 -5.78 15.82
N ALA A 88 -5.11 -5.93 15.08
CA ALA A 88 -4.27 -7.11 15.16
C ALA A 88 -3.37 -7.09 16.38
N GLN A 89 -3.46 -8.17 17.15
CA GLN A 89 -2.59 -8.41 18.30
C GLN A 89 -1.34 -9.23 17.94
N ASN A 90 -1.27 -9.76 16.71
CA ASN A 90 -0.12 -10.53 16.23
C ASN A 90 0.08 -10.41 14.72
N ALA A 91 1.34 -10.32 14.28
CA ALA A 91 1.72 -10.18 12.88
C ALA A 91 1.30 -11.38 12.00
N LYS A 92 1.22 -12.59 12.57
CA LYS A 92 0.77 -13.80 11.85
C LYS A 92 -0.66 -13.71 11.33
N ARG A 93 -1.57 -13.02 12.04
CA ARG A 93 -2.94 -12.78 11.57
C ARG A 93 -2.98 -11.76 10.43
N CYS A 94 -2.10 -10.74 10.46
CA CYS A 94 -1.98 -9.73 9.40
C CYS A 94 -1.27 -10.22 8.14
N GLN A 95 -0.34 -11.17 8.24
CA GLN A 95 0.40 -11.70 7.09
C GLN A 95 -0.53 -12.30 6.01
N ARG A 96 -1.66 -12.91 6.40
CA ARG A 96 -2.65 -13.42 5.43
C ARG A 96 -3.37 -12.31 4.67
N MET A 97 -3.59 -11.16 5.31
CA MET A 97 -4.28 -10.00 4.71
C MET A 97 -3.34 -9.14 3.87
N SER A 98 -2.10 -8.93 4.33
CA SER A 98 -1.05 -8.31 3.52
C SER A 98 -0.74 -9.14 2.27
N ALA A 99 -0.85 -10.48 2.34
CA ALA A 99 -0.72 -11.35 1.18
C ALA A 99 -1.82 -11.15 0.12
N SER A 100 -3.04 -10.75 0.51
CA SER A 100 -4.12 -10.36 -0.42
C SER A 100 -3.84 -9.00 -1.07
N CYS A 101 -3.40 -8.03 -0.27
CA CYS A 101 -2.83 -6.75 -0.73
C CYS A 101 -1.52 -6.91 -1.53
N CYS A 102 -0.98 -8.13 -1.60
CA CYS A 102 0.22 -8.52 -2.35
C CYS A 102 -0.10 -9.53 -3.46
N ARG A 103 -1.38 -9.86 -3.70
CA ARG A 103 -1.87 -10.74 -4.76
C ARG A 103 -2.87 -10.13 -5.73
N ALA A 104 -3.59 -9.07 -5.35
CA ALA A 104 -4.58 -8.37 -6.19
C ALA A 104 -3.93 -7.20 -6.94
#